data_AF-A0A1V5YV29-F1
#
_entry.id   AF-A0A1V5YV29-F1
#
_cell.length_a   1.000
_cell.length_b   1.000
_cell.length_c   1.000
_cell.angle_alpha   90.00
_cell.angle_beta   90.00
_cell.angle_gamma   90.00
#
_symmetry.space_group_name_H-M   'P 1'
#
loop_
_entity.id
_entity.type
_entity.pdbx_description
1 polymer ?
#
loop_
_entity_poly.entity_id
_entity_poly.type
_entity_poly.pdbx_seq_one_letter_code
_entity_poly.pdbx_strand_id
1 'polypeptide(L)' 'MTYNPNKHHRRSIRLKGYDYSQAGLYYITICTQNRACLFGKIKNGKMILNDAWRLIE' A
#
# COMPACT_ATOMS: atom_id res chain seq x y z
N MET A 1 -7.91 -11.40 15.07
CA MET A 1 -9.19 -10.66 14.95
C MET A 1 -10.15 -11.51 14.11
N THR A 2 -11.33 -11.84 14.63
CA THR A 2 -12.36 -12.61 13.92
C THR A 2 -13.15 -11.72 12.96
N TYR A 3 -13.46 -12.22 11.76
CA TYR A 3 -14.21 -11.49 10.74
C TYR A 3 -15.69 -11.33 11.16
N ASN A 4 -16.17 -10.09 11.30
CA ASN A 4 -17.58 -9.76 11.53
C ASN A 4 -18.16 -9.04 10.30
N PRO A 5 -19.05 -9.66 9.51
CA PRO A 5 -19.57 -9.07 8.27
C PRO A 5 -20.43 -7.81 8.49
N ASN A 6 -21.01 -7.62 9.68
CA ASN A 6 -21.79 -6.42 10.01
C ASN A 6 -20.91 -5.20 10.36
N LYS A 7 -19.62 -5.43 10.67
CA LYS A 7 -18.64 -4.38 10.96
C LYS A 7 -17.62 -4.21 9.84
N HIS A 8 -17.26 -5.31 9.17
CA HIS A 8 -16.23 -5.35 8.15
C HIS A 8 -16.88 -5.41 6.77
N HIS A 9 -17.28 -4.25 6.25
CA HIS A 9 -17.80 -4.10 4.88
C HIS A 9 -16.69 -4.11 3.82
N ARG A 10 -15.66 -4.94 3.99
CA ARG A 10 -14.55 -5.01 3.04
C ARG A 10 -15.02 -5.71 1.77
N ARG A 11 -15.27 -4.93 0.73
CA ARG A 11 -15.46 -5.46 -0.63
C ARG A 11 -14.11 -5.60 -1.32
N SER A 12 -13.98 -6.64 -2.14
CA SER A 12 -12.80 -6.78 -3.01
C SER A 12 -12.85 -5.70 -4.10
N ILE A 13 -11.74 -4.98 -4.27
CA ILE A 13 -11.53 -4.07 -5.40
C ILE A 13 -10.99 -4.80 -6.65
N ARG A 14 -10.63 -6.08 -6.51
CA ARG A 14 -10.03 -6.86 -7.59
C ARG A 14 -11.06 -7.11 -8.68
N LEU A 15 -10.66 -6.85 -9.92
CA LEU A 15 -11.40 -7.26 -11.11
C LEU A 15 -11.70 -8.77 -11.06
N LYS A 16 -12.98 -9.12 -11.21
CA LYS A 16 -13.45 -10.51 -11.13
C LYS A 16 -12.90 -11.31 -12.32
N GLY A 17 -12.34 -12.49 -12.06
CA GLY A 17 -11.81 -13.38 -13.10
C GLY A 17 -10.43 -12.99 -13.64
N TYR A 18 -9.84 -11.88 -13.17
CA TYR A 18 -8.48 -11.51 -13.55
C TYR A 18 -7.44 -12.24 -12.70
N ASP A 19 -6.46 -12.84 -13.37
CA ASP A 19 -5.33 -13.50 -12.74
C ASP A 19 -4.20 -12.49 -12.48
N TYR A 20 -4.09 -12.05 -11.22
CA TYR A 20 -3.07 -11.09 -10.78
C TYR A 20 -1.66 -11.68 -10.68
N SER A 21 -1.48 -12.99 -10.94
CA SER A 21 -0.13 -13.59 -11.03
C SER A 21 0.52 -13.34 -12.39
N GLN A 22 -0.27 -12.98 -13.40
CA GLN A 22 0.23 -12.65 -14.73
C GLN A 22 0.95 -11.31 -14.74
N ALA A 23 1.89 -11.16 -15.68
CA ALA A 23 2.58 -9.90 -15.90
C ALA A 23 1.58 -8.80 -16.32
N GLY A 24 1.69 -7.63 -15.69
CA GLY A 24 0.82 -6.48 -15.93
C GLY A 24 1.46 -5.19 -15.43
N LEU A 25 0.90 -4.05 -15.83
CA LEU A 25 1.34 -2.73 -15.41
C LEU A 25 0.41 -2.19 -14.33
N TYR A 26 1.00 -1.64 -13.27
CA TYR A 26 0.27 -1.05 -12.15
C TYR A 26 0.74 0.36 -11.90
N TYR A 27 -0.20 1.28 -11.71
CA TYR A 27 0.05 2.60 -11.17
C TYR A 27 -0.58 2.70 -9.78
N ILE A 28 0.25 2.94 -8.77
CA ILE A 28 -0.17 2.93 -7.37
C ILE A 28 0.12 4.30 -6.77
N THR A 29 -0.89 4.88 -6.13
CA THR A 29 -0.74 6.01 -5.22
C THR A 29 -1.14 5.57 -3.81
N ILE A 30 -0.41 6.05 -2.81
CA ILE A 30 -0.64 5.70 -1.41
C ILE A 30 -0.55 6.97 -0.56
N CYS A 31 -1.51 7.12 0.35
CA CYS A 31 -1.51 8.15 1.37
C CYS A 31 -1.42 7.48 2.74
N THR A 32 -0.57 8.02 3.62
CA THR A 32 -0.50 7.58 5.01
C THR A 32 -1.70 8.10 5.79
N GLN A 33 -2.03 7.39 6.87
CA GLN A 33 -3.04 7.87 7.82
C GLN A 33 -2.64 9.26 8.33
N ASN A 34 -3.61 10.18 8.35
CA ASN A 34 -3.41 11.57 8.76
C ASN A 34 -2.29 12.31 7.99
N ARG A 35 -1.91 11.83 6.80
CA ARG A 35 -0.80 12.37 5.99
C ARG A 35 0.54 12.39 6.73
N ALA A 36 0.74 11.48 7.68
CA ALA A 36 1.99 11.36 8.43
C ALA A 36 3.19 11.03 7.49
N CYS A 37 4.34 11.67 7.71
CA CYS A 37 5.55 11.45 6.89
C CYS A 37 6.30 10.16 7.30
N LEU A 38 5.69 9.00 7.05
CA LEU A 38 6.21 7.70 7.53
C LEU A 38 7.22 7.02 6.60
N PHE A 39 7.28 7.41 5.33
CA PHE A 39 8.13 6.75 4.34
C PHE A 39 9.57 7.27 4.34
N GLY A 40 9.83 8.40 5.01
CA GLY A 40 11.11 9.09 5.01
C GLY A 40 10.97 10.53 4.53
N LYS A 41 12.01 11.06 3.88
CA LYS A 41 12.09 12.47 3.45
C LYS A 41 12.47 12.55 1.98
N ILE A 42 11.94 13.55 1.28
CA ILE A 42 12.34 13.86 -0.10
C ILE A 42 13.41 14.94 -0.07
N LYS A 43 14.55 14.71 -0.72
CA LYS A 43 15.62 15.71 -0.92
C LYS A 43 16.09 15.67 -2.36
N ASN A 44 16.14 16.82 -3.03
CA ASN A 44 16.54 16.94 -4.44
C ASN A 44 15.80 15.98 -5.38
N GLY A 45 14.48 15.83 -5.19
CA GLY A 45 13.65 14.93 -6.00
C GLY A 45 13.85 13.43 -5.76
N LYS A 46 14.69 13.05 -4.79
CA LYS A 46 14.95 11.64 -4.43
C LYS A 46 14.35 11.31 -3.08
N MET A 47 13.80 10.10 -2.96
CA MET A 47 13.30 9.57 -1.70
C MET A 47 14.46 9.07 -0.83
N ILE A 48 14.55 9.57 0.40
CA ILE A 48 15.46 9.10 1.44
C ILE A 48 14.63 8.31 2.45
N LEU A 49 14.77 6.98 2.41
CA LEU A 49 14.08 6.06 3.32
C LEU A 49 14.56 6.24 4.77
N ASN A 50 13.64 6.06 5.73
CA ASN A 50 13.98 5.96 7.14
C ASN A 50 14.25 4.49 7.54
N ASP A 51 14.63 4.27 8.80
CA ASP A 51 15.05 2.95 9.28
C ASP A 51 13.92 1.91 9.22
N ALA A 52 12.66 2.32 9.40
CA ALA A 52 11.51 1.41 9.31
C ALA A 52 11.37 0.78 7.91
N TRP A 53 11.83 1.45 6.87
CA TRP A 53 11.78 0.97 5.48
C TRP A 53 13.06 0.29 5.00
N ARG A 54 14.14 0.32 5.79
CA ARG A 54 15.38 -0.43 5.48
C ARG A 54 15.35 -1.88 5.97
N LEU A 55 14.35 -2.25 6.77
CA LEU A 55 14.24 -3.56 7.43
C LEU A 55 13.63 -4.66 6.54
N ILE A 56 13.32 -4.35 5.27
CA ILE A 56 12.72 -5.32 4.33
C ILE A 56 13.83 -5.76 3.36
N GLU A 57 14.44 -6.91 3.65
CA GLU A 57 15.24 -7.73 2.73
C GLU A 57 14.52 -9.04 2.43
#